data_AF-A0A925KGQ7-F1
#
_entry.id   AF-A0A925KGQ7-F1
#
_cell.length_a   1.000
_cell.length_b   1.000
_cell.length_c   1.000
_cell.angle_alpha   90.00
_cell.angle_beta   90.00
_cell.angle_gamma   90.00
#
_symmetry.space_group_name_H-M   'P 1'
#
loop_
_entity.id
_entity.type
_entity.pdbx_description
1 polymer ?
#
loop_
_entity_poly.entity_id
_entity_poly.type
_entity_poly.pdbx_seq_one_letter_code
_entity_poly.pdbx_strand_id
1 'polypeptide(L)'
;MPGIDHREPHPPASRRRRQESPSPGRSSRYQPTRRQSWAGKSPKEILASYTPGKAAPEKVLDVLIELFNTLHTSLEKTVSHKTGHERAHFLRRFFRDLRLKAGFKTMPDPRNLGQKHIRAMVQVWKHDHLAPATIQTYLSFLRGLHMWMGKHGFVRSPAYYGLVVDEYQRHEYAQRDKSWSAQGIDIDTLINEVCAFDCHVGACLRLIRAFGLRRKEAIQFRPFEHVLLFAETGLPPDDIAADRYVRMMCTKLVPAGATVTLN
;
A
#
# COMPACT_ATOMS: atom_id res chain seq x y z
N MET A 1 -62.28 -21.35 3.86
CA MET A 1 -61.44 -20.19 4.27
C MET A 1 -59.99 -20.66 4.32
N PRO A 2 -59.07 -20.05 3.56
CA PRO A 2 -57.86 -20.69 3.06
C PRO A 2 -56.65 -20.52 3.99
N GLY A 3 -55.66 -21.39 3.79
CA GLY A 3 -54.43 -21.50 4.58
C GLY A 3 -53.50 -20.27 4.52
N ILE A 4 -52.80 -20.06 5.63
CA ILE A 4 -51.76 -19.04 5.77
C ILE A 4 -50.43 -19.67 5.33
N ASP A 5 -50.03 -19.33 4.11
CA ASP A 5 -48.73 -19.64 3.49
C ASP A 5 -47.69 -18.64 4.03
N HIS A 6 -46.72 -19.12 4.82
CA HIS A 6 -45.56 -18.32 5.23
C HIS A 6 -44.55 -18.26 4.08
N ARG A 7 -44.77 -17.34 3.14
CA ARG A 7 -43.74 -16.94 2.15
C ARG A 7 -42.93 -15.77 2.69
N GLU A 8 -41.66 -16.01 2.96
CA GLU A 8 -40.67 -14.94 3.16
C GLU A 8 -40.49 -14.11 1.87
N PRO A 9 -40.34 -12.78 1.98
CA PRO A 9 -40.08 -11.94 0.83
C PRO A 9 -38.59 -11.99 0.42
N HIS A 10 -38.34 -12.38 -0.84
CA HIS A 10 -37.04 -12.25 -1.50
C HIS A 10 -36.56 -10.78 -1.52
N PRO A 11 -35.25 -10.50 -1.31
CA PRO A 11 -34.72 -9.15 -1.44
C PRO A 11 -34.64 -8.71 -2.91
N PRO A 12 -34.90 -7.42 -3.22
CA PRO A 12 -34.89 -6.93 -4.60
C PRO A 12 -33.47 -6.83 -5.19
N ALA A 13 -33.43 -7.05 -6.50
CA ALA A 13 -32.26 -7.07 -7.36
C ALA A 13 -31.30 -5.87 -7.20
N SER A 14 -30.01 -6.17 -7.34
CA SER A 14 -28.88 -5.23 -7.34
C SER A 14 -29.13 -3.98 -8.17
N ARG A 15 -29.11 -2.80 -7.53
CA ARG A 15 -29.01 -1.50 -8.22
C ARG A 15 -27.67 -1.46 -8.98
N ARG A 16 -27.71 -1.60 -10.31
CA ARG A 16 -26.58 -1.28 -11.20
C ARG A 16 -26.18 0.18 -10.98
N ARG A 17 -25.00 0.42 -10.40
CA ARG A 17 -24.39 1.74 -10.34
C ARG A 17 -24.16 2.23 -11.77
N ARG A 18 -24.85 3.30 -12.18
CA ARG A 18 -24.53 4.05 -13.41
C ARG A 18 -23.09 4.54 -13.29
N GLN A 19 -22.24 4.16 -14.24
CA GLN A 19 -20.91 4.76 -14.40
C GLN A 19 -21.09 6.20 -14.88
N GLU A 20 -20.63 7.15 -14.09
CA GLU A 20 -20.49 8.55 -14.51
C GLU A 20 -19.35 8.69 -15.52
N SER A 21 -19.53 9.64 -16.44
CA SER A 21 -18.59 9.95 -17.53
C SER A 21 -17.22 10.39 -16.99
N PRO A 22 -16.11 10.10 -17.69
CA PRO A 22 -14.78 10.48 -17.22
C PRO A 22 -14.58 12.00 -17.22
N SER A 23 -14.02 12.55 -16.14
CA SER A 23 -13.69 13.97 -16.01
C SER A 23 -12.76 14.49 -17.14
N PRO A 24 -12.98 15.71 -17.64
CA PRO A 24 -12.23 16.29 -18.77
C PRO A 24 -10.90 16.88 -18.29
N GLY A 25 -9.98 16.03 -17.85
CA GLY A 25 -8.67 16.48 -17.36
C GLY A 25 -7.50 15.55 -17.70
N ARG A 26 -7.75 14.44 -18.42
CA ARG A 26 -6.69 13.47 -18.73
C ARG A 26 -5.99 13.87 -20.02
N SER A 27 -4.88 14.60 -19.89
CA SER A 27 -3.94 14.84 -20.98
C SER A 27 -3.42 13.50 -21.53
N SER A 28 -3.94 13.11 -22.69
CA SER A 28 -3.64 11.86 -23.42
C SER A 28 -2.13 11.65 -23.73
N ARG A 29 -1.32 12.72 -23.66
CA ARG A 29 0.07 12.75 -24.16
C ARG A 29 1.08 11.89 -23.38
N TYR A 30 0.74 11.40 -22.20
CA TYR A 30 1.63 10.55 -21.37
C TYR A 30 1.03 9.20 -21.00
N GLN A 31 0.04 8.72 -21.75
CA GLN A 31 -0.41 7.34 -21.58
C GLN A 31 0.50 6.44 -22.43
N PRO A 32 1.29 5.53 -21.82
CA PRO A 32 2.12 4.61 -22.60
C PRO A 32 1.23 3.90 -23.61
N THR A 33 1.67 3.86 -24.87
CA THR A 33 0.92 3.27 -25.99
C THR A 33 0.47 1.90 -25.56
N ARG A 34 -0.85 1.73 -25.33
CA ARG A 34 -1.44 0.45 -24.95
C ARG A 34 -0.94 -0.57 -25.97
N ARG A 35 -0.14 -1.55 -25.53
CA ARG A 35 0.50 -2.50 -26.46
C ARG A 35 -0.59 -3.15 -27.28
N GLN A 36 -0.69 -2.81 -28.56
CA GLN A 36 -1.73 -3.32 -29.45
C GLN A 36 -1.74 -4.84 -29.47
N SER A 37 -0.56 -5.46 -29.33
CA SER A 37 -0.34 -6.90 -29.21
C SER A 37 -1.07 -7.58 -28.04
N TRP A 38 -1.50 -6.83 -27.02
CA TRP A 38 -2.21 -7.32 -25.83
C TRP A 38 -3.72 -7.04 -25.88
N ALA A 39 -4.20 -6.30 -26.87
CA ALA A 39 -5.61 -5.98 -27.01
C ALA A 39 -6.44 -7.28 -27.11
N GLY A 40 -7.50 -7.37 -26.31
CA GLY A 40 -8.41 -8.51 -26.27
C GLY A 40 -7.87 -9.79 -25.62
N LYS A 41 -6.59 -9.81 -25.19
CA LYS A 41 -5.98 -10.99 -24.57
C LYS A 41 -6.11 -10.95 -23.05
N SER A 42 -6.44 -12.09 -22.46
CA SER A 42 -6.35 -12.32 -21.02
C SER A 42 -4.90 -12.29 -20.53
N PRO A 43 -4.66 -12.01 -19.24
CA PRO A 43 -3.31 -12.06 -18.66
C PRO A 43 -2.61 -13.41 -18.89
N LYS A 44 -3.36 -14.51 -18.88
CA LYS A 44 -2.84 -15.87 -19.13
C LYS A 44 -2.34 -16.03 -20.57
N GLU A 45 -3.09 -15.54 -21.56
CA GLU A 45 -2.70 -15.57 -22.97
C GLU A 45 -1.50 -14.66 -23.24
N ILE A 46 -1.45 -13.49 -22.62
CA ILE A 46 -0.29 -12.59 -22.69
C ILE A 46 0.95 -13.31 -22.15
N LEU A 47 0.88 -13.92 -20.97
CA LEU A 47 2.00 -14.66 -20.40
C LEU A 47 2.40 -15.89 -21.23
N ALA A 48 1.44 -16.60 -21.83
CA ALA A 48 1.69 -17.75 -22.68
C ALA A 48 2.49 -17.38 -23.95
N SER A 49 2.34 -16.15 -24.46
CA SER A 49 3.14 -15.66 -25.59
C SER A 49 4.64 -15.55 -25.28
N TYR A 50 5.01 -15.45 -24.01
CA TYR A 50 6.40 -15.46 -23.55
C TYR A 50 6.83 -16.89 -23.19
N THR A 51 7.25 -17.65 -24.19
CA THR A 51 7.62 -19.07 -24.04
C THR A 51 8.80 -19.28 -23.08
N PRO A 52 8.68 -20.18 -22.07
CA PRO A 52 9.78 -20.51 -21.17
C PRO A 52 11.03 -20.96 -21.94
N GLY A 53 12.21 -20.50 -21.51
CA GLY A 53 13.50 -20.84 -22.14
C GLY A 53 13.82 -20.05 -23.41
N LYS A 54 12.84 -19.43 -24.08
CA LYS A 54 13.06 -18.51 -25.21
C LYS A 54 12.95 -17.04 -24.81
N ALA A 55 11.98 -16.72 -23.97
CA ALA A 55 11.81 -15.36 -23.45
C ALA A 55 12.84 -15.06 -22.36
N ALA A 56 13.45 -13.86 -22.42
CA ALA A 56 14.32 -13.38 -21.36
C ALA A 56 13.55 -13.30 -20.02
N PRO A 57 14.06 -13.88 -18.92
CA PRO A 57 13.40 -13.88 -17.62
C PRO A 57 13.03 -12.46 -17.11
N GLU A 58 13.86 -11.46 -17.41
CA GLU A 58 13.62 -10.04 -17.12
C GLU A 58 12.31 -9.57 -17.78
N LYS A 59 12.09 -9.98 -19.04
CA LYS A 59 10.92 -9.58 -19.79
C LYS A 59 9.66 -10.22 -19.24
N VAL A 60 9.73 -11.49 -18.85
CA VAL A 60 8.62 -12.19 -18.18
C VAL A 60 8.28 -11.49 -16.86
N LEU A 61 9.29 -11.06 -16.09
CA LEU A 61 9.08 -10.35 -14.83
C LEU A 61 8.39 -8.99 -15.05
N ASP A 62 8.85 -8.20 -16.02
CA ASP A 62 8.25 -6.90 -16.32
C ASP A 62 6.79 -7.05 -16.77
N VAL A 63 6.46 -8.10 -17.54
CA VAL A 63 5.08 -8.40 -17.94
C VAL A 63 4.21 -8.74 -16.73
N LEU A 64 4.71 -9.56 -15.80
CA LEU A 64 3.99 -9.86 -14.55
C LEU A 64 3.73 -8.59 -13.72
N ILE A 65 4.72 -7.70 -13.64
CA ILE A 65 4.59 -6.42 -12.94
C ILE A 65 3.55 -5.53 -13.64
N GLU A 66 3.60 -5.43 -14.97
CA GLU A 66 2.66 -4.60 -15.74
C GLU A 66 1.20 -5.08 -15.58
N LEU A 67 0.99 -6.40 -15.53
CA LEU A 67 -0.34 -6.99 -15.42
C LEU A 67 -0.95 -6.91 -14.01
N PHE A 68 -0.14 -7.14 -12.97
CA PHE A 68 -0.69 -7.47 -11.64
C PHE A 68 -0.19 -6.60 -10.49
N ASN A 69 0.76 -5.69 -10.72
CA ASN A 69 1.35 -4.89 -9.65
C ASN A 69 0.41 -3.84 -9.04
N THR A 70 -0.79 -3.66 -9.57
CA THR A 70 -1.85 -2.87 -8.93
C THR A 70 -2.64 -3.68 -7.90
N LEU A 71 -2.57 -5.01 -7.93
CA LEU A 71 -3.34 -5.88 -7.04
C LEU A 71 -2.74 -5.93 -5.63
N HIS A 72 -3.61 -5.81 -4.63
CA HIS A 72 -3.25 -6.10 -3.24
C HIS A 72 -3.18 -7.61 -3.01
N THR A 73 -2.29 -8.04 -2.13
CA THR A 73 -2.01 -9.48 -1.89
C THR A 73 -3.05 -10.22 -1.05
N SER A 74 -4.13 -9.53 -0.62
CA SER A 74 -5.03 -10.05 0.43
C SER A 74 -6.40 -9.40 0.43
N LEU A 75 -6.50 -8.14 0.02
CA LEU A 75 -7.73 -7.37 0.01
C LEU A 75 -8.15 -7.11 -1.43
N GLU A 76 -9.45 -6.99 -1.67
CA GLU A 76 -10.00 -6.59 -2.98
C GLU A 76 -9.88 -5.08 -3.18
N LYS A 77 -8.63 -4.60 -3.24
CA LYS A 77 -8.31 -3.19 -3.48
C LYS A 77 -7.06 -3.04 -4.32
N THR A 78 -6.90 -1.85 -4.89
CA THR A 78 -5.64 -1.48 -5.54
C THR A 78 -4.61 -1.02 -4.50
N VAL A 79 -3.34 -1.30 -4.77
CA VAL A 79 -2.24 -0.77 -3.96
C VAL A 79 -1.93 0.67 -4.37
N SER A 80 -1.33 1.43 -3.45
CA SER A 80 -0.84 2.77 -3.75
C SER A 80 0.31 2.73 -4.79
N HIS A 81 0.52 3.85 -5.51
CA HIS A 81 1.66 3.99 -6.42
C HIS A 81 3.01 3.72 -5.75
N LYS A 82 3.18 4.14 -4.49
CA LYS A 82 4.40 3.90 -3.71
C LYS A 82 4.63 2.41 -3.50
N THR A 83 3.60 1.70 -3.02
CA THR A 83 3.67 0.24 -2.82
C THR A 83 3.97 -0.50 -4.11
N GLY A 84 3.31 -0.11 -5.21
CA GLY A 84 3.59 -0.68 -6.53
C GLY A 84 5.04 -0.44 -6.96
N HIS A 85 5.56 0.79 -6.80
CA HIS A 85 6.95 1.12 -7.14
C HIS A 85 7.96 0.31 -6.32
N GLU A 86 7.81 0.27 -5.00
CA GLU A 86 8.70 -0.47 -4.09
C GLU A 86 8.70 -1.97 -4.40
N ARG A 87 7.52 -2.56 -4.63
CA ARG A 87 7.39 -3.97 -4.99
C ARG A 87 8.06 -4.27 -6.33
N ALA A 88 7.84 -3.46 -7.36
CA ALA A 88 8.47 -3.65 -8.66
C ALA A 88 10.00 -3.51 -8.60
N HIS A 89 10.49 -2.49 -7.90
CA HIS A 89 11.92 -2.29 -7.70
C HIS A 89 12.56 -3.46 -6.94
N PHE A 90 11.93 -3.92 -5.86
CA PHE A 90 12.37 -5.09 -5.12
C PHE A 90 12.43 -6.34 -6.00
N LEU A 91 11.36 -6.64 -6.76
CA LEU A 91 11.32 -7.85 -7.57
C LEU A 91 12.44 -7.87 -8.62
N ARG A 92 12.68 -6.77 -9.33
CA ARG A 92 13.79 -6.68 -10.29
C ARG A 92 15.14 -6.89 -9.62
N ARG A 93 15.36 -6.24 -8.47
CA ARG A 93 16.58 -6.42 -7.68
C ARG A 93 16.73 -7.86 -7.20
N PHE A 94 15.68 -8.49 -6.69
CA PHE A 94 15.69 -9.85 -6.17
C PHE A 94 16.18 -10.84 -7.23
N PHE A 95 15.61 -10.80 -8.43
CA PHE A 95 16.00 -11.72 -9.51
C PHE A 95 17.45 -11.47 -9.98
N ARG A 96 17.89 -10.22 -10.04
CA ARG A 96 19.28 -9.88 -10.32
C ARG A 96 20.23 -10.41 -9.24
N ASP A 97 19.86 -10.23 -7.97
CA ASP A 97 20.68 -10.61 -6.81
C ASP A 97 20.76 -12.15 -6.66
N LEU A 98 19.80 -12.91 -7.19
CA LEU A 98 19.95 -14.37 -7.31
C LEU A 98 21.22 -14.75 -8.09
N ARG A 99 21.47 -14.05 -9.20
CA ARG A 99 22.68 -14.29 -10.01
C ARG A 99 23.92 -13.69 -9.36
N LEU A 100 23.83 -12.44 -8.90
CA LEU A 100 25.01 -11.68 -8.45
C LEU A 100 25.49 -12.05 -7.04
N LYS A 101 24.57 -12.45 -6.15
CA LYS A 101 24.86 -12.65 -4.72
C LYS A 101 24.60 -14.07 -4.23
N ALA A 102 23.59 -14.75 -4.77
CA ALA A 102 23.18 -16.07 -4.29
C ALA A 102 23.79 -17.25 -5.07
N GLY A 103 24.74 -16.98 -5.97
CA GLY A 103 25.53 -18.02 -6.66
C GLY A 103 24.81 -18.78 -7.78
N PHE A 104 23.63 -18.31 -8.23
CA PHE A 104 22.96 -18.93 -9.37
C PHE A 104 23.62 -18.48 -10.69
N LYS A 105 23.97 -19.43 -11.57
CA LYS A 105 24.63 -19.12 -12.86
C LYS A 105 23.80 -18.17 -13.74
N THR A 106 22.48 -18.35 -13.73
CA THR A 106 21.54 -17.57 -14.53
C THR A 106 20.39 -17.08 -13.67
N MET A 107 19.75 -16.00 -14.13
CA MET A 107 18.52 -15.52 -13.53
C MET A 107 17.38 -16.50 -13.90
N PRO A 108 16.67 -17.08 -12.91
CA PRO A 108 15.59 -18.01 -13.23
C PRO A 108 14.39 -17.26 -13.82
N ASP A 109 13.66 -17.93 -14.72
CA ASP A 109 12.32 -17.48 -15.11
C ASP A 109 11.46 -17.29 -13.85
N PRO A 110 10.73 -16.16 -13.69
CA PRO A 110 9.88 -15.93 -12.53
C PRO A 110 8.88 -17.06 -12.24
N ARG A 111 8.41 -17.76 -13.28
CA ARG A 111 7.51 -18.91 -13.17
C ARG A 111 8.16 -20.13 -12.53
N ASN A 112 9.50 -20.20 -12.59
CA ASN A 112 10.34 -21.28 -12.07
C ASN A 112 10.99 -20.93 -10.71
N LEU A 113 10.54 -19.86 -10.06
CA LEU A 113 11.03 -19.47 -8.75
C LEU A 113 10.65 -20.53 -7.69
N GLY A 114 11.62 -21.37 -7.32
CA GLY A 114 11.51 -22.39 -6.26
C GLY A 114 11.94 -21.93 -4.85
N GLN A 115 11.68 -22.77 -3.84
CA GLN A 115 12.10 -22.55 -2.43
C GLN A 115 13.62 -22.37 -2.28
N LYS A 116 14.41 -23.06 -3.11
CA LYS A 116 15.88 -22.95 -3.11
C LYS A 116 16.36 -21.50 -3.32
N HIS A 117 15.69 -20.76 -4.20
CA HIS A 117 16.04 -19.37 -4.49
C HIS A 117 15.71 -18.45 -3.31
N ILE A 118 14.55 -18.66 -2.69
CA ILE A 118 14.13 -17.89 -1.51
C ILE A 118 15.07 -18.17 -0.34
N ARG A 119 15.38 -19.44 -0.06
CA ARG A 119 16.35 -19.82 0.98
C ARG A 119 17.72 -19.18 0.76
N ALA A 120 18.25 -19.25 -0.46
CA ALA A 120 19.53 -18.65 -0.78
C ALA A 120 19.53 -17.12 -0.59
N MET A 121 18.49 -16.43 -1.05
CA MET A 121 18.36 -14.98 -0.84
C MET A 121 18.16 -14.60 0.63
N VAL A 122 17.47 -15.42 1.41
CA VAL A 122 17.38 -15.21 2.86
C VAL A 122 18.76 -15.29 3.51
N GLN A 123 19.63 -16.22 3.10
CA GLN A 123 21.01 -16.26 3.61
C GLN A 123 21.80 -15.01 3.21
N VAL A 124 21.64 -14.54 1.96
CA VAL A 124 22.25 -13.27 1.53
C VAL A 124 21.76 -12.11 2.39
N TRP A 125 20.46 -12.02 2.68
CA TRP A 125 19.92 -10.94 3.51
C TRP A 125 20.36 -11.01 4.97
N LYS A 126 20.55 -12.22 5.52
CA LYS A 126 21.11 -12.43 6.86
C LYS A 126 22.56 -11.97 6.91
N HIS A 127 23.36 -12.36 5.91
CA HIS A 127 24.75 -11.93 5.78
C HIS A 127 24.87 -10.41 5.62
N ASP A 128 24.00 -9.80 4.82
CA ASP A 128 23.94 -8.35 4.64
C ASP A 128 23.30 -7.59 5.83
N HIS A 129 22.98 -8.29 6.93
CA HIS A 129 22.37 -7.75 8.16
C HIS A 129 21.12 -6.90 7.93
N LEU A 130 20.24 -7.32 7.02
CA LEU A 130 18.98 -6.63 6.78
C LEU A 130 18.07 -6.71 8.02
N ALA A 131 17.40 -5.59 8.32
CA ALA A 131 16.43 -5.54 9.40
C ALA A 131 15.30 -6.58 9.22
N PRO A 132 14.83 -7.24 10.30
CA PRO A 132 13.77 -8.25 10.22
C PRO A 132 12.50 -7.77 9.51
N ALA A 133 12.07 -6.53 9.77
CA ALA A 133 10.91 -5.91 9.14
C ALA A 133 11.08 -5.77 7.60
N THR A 134 12.30 -5.52 7.12
CA THR A 134 12.62 -5.44 5.70
C THR A 134 12.50 -6.82 5.05
N ILE A 135 13.05 -7.86 5.67
CA ILE A 135 12.96 -9.23 5.17
C ILE A 135 11.50 -9.71 5.15
N GLN A 136 10.70 -9.41 6.17
CA GLN A 136 9.25 -9.70 6.16
C GLN A 136 8.54 -9.02 4.99
N THR A 137 8.88 -7.76 4.71
CA THR A 137 8.32 -7.01 3.58
C THR A 137 8.69 -7.68 2.26
N TYR A 138 9.94 -8.11 2.11
CA TYR A 138 10.41 -8.84 0.93
C TYR A 138 9.69 -10.17 0.74
N LEU A 139 9.52 -10.96 1.80
CA LEU A 139 8.73 -12.19 1.75
C LEU A 139 7.28 -11.92 1.35
N SER A 140 6.68 -10.82 1.82
CA SER A 140 5.33 -10.41 1.42
C SER A 140 5.24 -10.00 -0.06
N PHE A 141 6.25 -9.33 -0.60
CA PHE A 141 6.33 -9.07 -2.05
C PHE A 141 6.47 -10.36 -2.87
N LEU A 142 7.26 -11.33 -2.41
CA LEU A 142 7.37 -12.64 -3.05
C LEU A 142 6.08 -13.46 -2.98
N ARG A 143 5.29 -13.33 -1.90
CA ARG A 143 3.92 -13.89 -1.81
C ARG A 143 3.03 -13.28 -2.89
N GLY A 144 3.09 -11.96 -3.07
CA GLY A 144 2.38 -11.28 -4.16
C GLY A 144 2.73 -11.81 -5.54
N LEU A 145 4.03 -11.99 -5.83
CA LEU A 145 4.48 -12.58 -7.09
C LEU A 145 3.91 -13.99 -7.33
N HIS A 146 3.95 -14.85 -6.32
CA HIS A 146 3.42 -16.22 -6.44
C HIS A 146 1.91 -16.27 -6.58
N MET A 147 1.20 -15.38 -5.89
CA MET A 147 -0.24 -15.19 -6.04
C MET A 147 -0.61 -14.83 -7.48
N TRP A 148 0.14 -13.94 -8.13
CA TRP A 148 -0.10 -13.59 -9.55
C TRP A 148 0.01 -14.77 -10.50
N MET A 149 0.75 -15.81 -10.11
CA MET A 149 0.92 -17.05 -10.87
C MET A 149 -0.01 -18.17 -10.39
N GLY A 150 -0.96 -17.89 -9.49
CA GLY A 150 -1.89 -18.87 -8.92
C GLY A 150 -1.26 -19.82 -7.90
N LYS A 151 -0.04 -19.55 -7.43
CA LYS A 151 0.70 -20.39 -6.48
C LYS A 151 0.52 -19.89 -5.04
N HIS A 152 -0.70 -19.98 -4.52
CA HIS A 152 -1.01 -19.55 -3.15
C HIS A 152 -0.25 -20.38 -2.10
N GLY A 153 0.14 -19.76 -0.99
CA GLY A 153 0.81 -20.46 0.13
C GLY A 153 2.23 -20.95 -0.16
N PHE A 154 2.80 -20.63 -1.32
CA PHE A 154 4.13 -21.09 -1.70
C PHE A 154 5.23 -20.49 -0.80
N VAL A 155 5.26 -19.17 -0.60
CA VAL A 155 6.24 -18.53 0.28
C VAL A 155 5.82 -18.73 1.74
N ARG A 156 6.65 -19.45 2.49
CA ARG A 156 6.35 -19.92 3.85
C ARG A 156 6.59 -18.84 4.92
N SER A 157 6.38 -19.18 6.18
CA SER A 157 6.68 -18.31 7.32
C SER A 157 8.20 -18.09 7.47
N PRO A 158 8.64 -17.02 8.14
CA PRO A 158 10.07 -16.77 8.39
C PRO A 158 10.82 -17.96 8.99
N ALA A 159 10.20 -18.67 9.95
CA ALA A 159 10.78 -19.84 10.62
C ALA A 159 11.23 -20.94 9.63
N TYR A 160 10.46 -21.17 8.55
CA TYR A 160 10.80 -22.15 7.52
C TYR A 160 12.13 -21.84 6.80
N TYR A 161 12.56 -20.58 6.82
CA TYR A 161 13.81 -20.12 6.21
C TYR A 161 14.96 -19.97 7.23
N GLY A 162 14.78 -20.43 8.47
CA GLY A 162 15.80 -20.32 9.52
C GLY A 162 15.96 -18.90 10.08
N LEU A 163 14.85 -18.16 10.12
CA LEU A 163 14.73 -16.85 10.77
C LEU A 163 14.10 -17.05 12.15
N VAL A 164 14.71 -16.47 13.18
CA VAL A 164 14.25 -16.57 14.57
C VAL A 164 12.87 -15.93 14.69
N VAL A 165 11.89 -16.59 15.32
CA VAL A 165 10.51 -16.08 15.32
C VAL A 165 10.40 -14.75 16.07
N ASP A 166 11.07 -14.62 17.21
CA ASP A 166 10.98 -13.44 18.08
C ASP A 166 11.51 -12.17 17.40
N GLU A 167 12.64 -12.24 16.70
CA GLU A 167 13.19 -11.12 15.93
C GLU A 167 12.24 -10.67 14.79
N TYR A 168 11.39 -11.57 14.31
CA TYR A 168 10.49 -11.37 13.18
C TYR A 168 9.02 -11.31 13.62
N GLN A 169 8.74 -11.23 14.91
CA GLN A 169 7.44 -10.90 15.43
C GLN A 169 7.28 -9.38 15.45
N ARG A 170 6.18 -8.88 14.91
CA ARG A 170 5.91 -7.43 14.97
C ARG A 170 5.43 -7.09 16.37
N HIS A 171 6.22 -6.31 17.10
CA HIS A 171 5.75 -5.64 18.30
C HIS A 171 5.00 -4.38 17.86
N GLU A 172 3.69 -4.36 18.09
CA GLU A 172 2.84 -3.22 17.72
C GLU A 172 2.87 -2.08 18.77
N TYR A 173 3.55 -2.30 19.91
CA TYR A 173 3.73 -1.31 20.96
C TYR A 173 5.08 -0.58 20.84
N ALA A 174 5.09 0.70 21.20
CA ALA A 174 6.32 1.46 21.30
C ALA A 174 7.14 0.97 22.51
N GLN A 175 8.34 0.43 22.26
CA GLN A 175 9.26 0.01 23.33
C GLN A 175 9.90 1.18 24.07
N ARG A 176 9.90 2.37 23.46
CA ARG A 176 10.37 3.62 24.05
C ARG A 176 9.49 4.75 23.57
N ASP A 177 9.25 5.74 24.43
CA ASP A 177 8.63 6.97 23.99
C ASP A 177 9.58 7.73 23.04
N LYS A 178 9.05 8.11 21.88
CA LYS A 178 9.75 8.88 20.84
C LYS A 178 9.10 10.25 20.65
N SER A 179 8.17 10.63 21.52
CA SER A 179 7.53 11.94 21.53
C SER A 179 8.58 13.03 21.75
N TRP A 180 8.31 14.21 21.22
CA TRP A 180 9.16 15.38 21.43
C TRP A 180 9.16 15.81 22.90
N SER A 181 8.01 15.68 23.57
CA SER A 181 7.87 15.96 25.00
C SER A 181 8.77 15.07 25.86
N ALA A 182 8.86 13.77 25.58
CA ALA A 182 9.76 12.87 26.30
C ALA A 182 11.24 13.13 26.03
N GLN A 183 11.56 13.89 24.98
CA GLN A 183 12.92 14.36 24.69
C GLN A 183 13.19 15.77 25.21
N GLY A 184 12.27 16.36 25.98
CA GLY A 184 12.40 17.70 26.54
C GLY A 184 12.33 18.82 25.51
N ILE A 185 11.80 18.54 24.31
CA ILE A 185 11.67 19.52 23.23
C ILE A 185 10.41 20.34 23.49
N ASP A 186 10.57 21.66 23.63
CA ASP A 186 9.45 22.60 23.56
C ASP A 186 8.94 22.68 22.11
N ILE A 187 7.82 21.98 21.88
CA ILE A 187 7.21 21.82 20.57
C ILE A 187 6.70 23.18 20.03
N ASP A 188 6.15 24.04 20.88
CA ASP A 188 5.59 25.34 20.46
C ASP A 188 6.71 26.28 20.04
N THR A 189 7.77 26.35 20.84
CA THR A 189 8.95 27.15 20.53
C THR A 189 9.59 26.69 19.23
N LEU A 190 9.82 25.38 19.06
CA LEU A 190 10.40 24.83 17.83
C LEU A 190 9.53 25.11 16.59
N ILE A 191 8.22 24.95 16.69
CA ILE A 191 7.32 25.27 15.57
C ILE A 191 7.41 26.76 15.21
N ASN A 192 7.51 27.66 16.19
CA ASN A 192 7.64 29.10 15.95
C ASN A 192 8.99 29.45 15.28
N GLU A 193 10.09 28.83 15.69
CA GLU A 193 11.38 28.96 15.01
C GLU A 193 11.31 28.48 13.55
N VAL A 194 10.67 27.33 13.31
CA VAL A 194 10.46 26.82 11.95
C VAL A 194 9.56 27.77 11.15
N CYS A 195 8.50 28.34 11.74
CA CYS A 195 7.66 29.35 11.08
C CYS A 195 8.45 30.59 10.67
N ALA A 196 9.42 31.02 11.48
CA ALA A 196 10.28 32.16 11.17
C ALA A 196 11.23 31.86 9.99
N PHE A 197 11.66 30.60 9.85
CA PHE A 197 12.48 30.15 8.72
C PHE A 197 11.66 29.89 7.45
N ASP A 198 10.56 29.14 7.55
CA ASP A 198 9.63 28.82 6.46
C ASP A 198 8.20 28.73 7.01
N CYS A 199 7.37 29.71 6.62
CA CYS A 199 6.00 29.82 7.09
C CYS A 199 5.11 28.64 6.63
N HIS A 200 5.38 28.02 5.48
CA HIS A 200 4.59 26.90 4.95
C HIS A 200 4.92 25.60 5.68
N VAL A 201 6.19 25.35 5.96
CA VAL A 201 6.62 24.20 6.77
C VAL A 201 6.08 24.33 8.19
N GLY A 202 6.18 25.52 8.79
CA GLY A 202 5.62 25.80 10.10
C GLY A 202 4.10 25.63 10.15
N ALA A 203 3.36 26.12 9.14
CA ALA A 203 1.92 25.89 9.01
C ALA A 203 1.58 24.39 8.90
N CYS A 204 2.35 23.62 8.13
CA CYS A 204 2.19 22.17 8.04
C CYS A 204 2.40 21.49 9.40
N LEU A 205 3.42 21.88 10.17
CA LEU A 205 3.67 21.35 11.52
C LEU A 205 2.52 21.68 12.48
N ARG A 206 1.96 22.90 12.41
CA ARG A 206 0.77 23.28 13.19
C ARG A 206 -0.43 22.41 12.84
N LEU A 207 -0.69 22.15 11.55
CA LEU A 207 -1.76 21.24 11.12
C LEU A 207 -1.54 19.81 11.61
N ILE A 208 -0.31 19.29 11.51
CA ILE A 208 0.05 17.96 12.00
C ILE A 208 -0.21 17.84 13.51
N ARG A 209 0.22 18.84 14.29
CA ARG A 209 0.02 18.86 15.74
C ARG A 209 -1.46 18.96 16.13
N ALA A 210 -2.21 19.83 15.46
CA ALA A 210 -3.62 20.05 15.78
C ALA A 210 -4.53 18.87 15.39
N PHE A 211 -4.26 18.21 14.27
CA PHE A 211 -5.18 17.20 13.71
C PHE A 211 -4.58 15.79 13.60
N GLY A 212 -3.35 15.57 14.04
CA GLY A 212 -2.66 14.29 13.93
C GLY A 212 -2.37 13.89 12.48
N LEU A 213 -2.19 14.87 11.59
CA LEU A 213 -2.02 14.61 10.16
C LEU A 213 -0.70 13.91 9.86
N ARG A 214 -0.69 13.00 8.90
CA ARG A 214 0.58 12.57 8.30
C ARG A 214 1.14 13.72 7.48
N ARG A 215 2.47 13.78 7.37
CA ARG A 215 3.18 14.79 6.55
C ARG A 215 2.55 15.03 5.17
N LYS A 216 2.19 13.96 4.45
CA LYS A 216 1.58 14.09 3.12
C LYS A 216 0.17 14.69 3.17
N GLU A 217 -0.61 14.34 4.19
CA GLU A 217 -1.96 14.87 4.41
C GLU A 217 -1.91 16.37 4.71
N ALA A 218 -0.94 16.82 5.52
CA ALA A 218 -0.72 18.24 5.81
C ALA A 218 -0.30 19.05 4.57
N ILE A 219 0.64 18.53 3.77
CA ILE A 219 1.10 19.20 2.53
C ILE A 219 -0.02 19.29 1.48
N GLN A 220 -0.91 18.28 1.43
CA GLN A 220 -2.03 18.25 0.48
C GLN A 220 -3.30 18.91 1.04
N PHE A 221 -3.21 19.57 2.19
CA PHE A 221 -4.36 20.17 2.85
C PHE A 221 -4.90 21.36 2.05
N ARG A 222 -6.20 21.37 1.79
CA ARG A 222 -6.90 22.43 1.06
C ARG A 222 -8.03 22.96 1.94
N PRO A 223 -7.87 24.12 2.59
CA PRO A 223 -8.86 24.62 3.54
C PRO A 223 -10.28 24.69 2.98
N PHE A 224 -10.43 25.14 1.73
CA PHE A 224 -11.73 25.28 1.06
C PHE A 224 -12.40 23.94 0.69
N GLU A 225 -11.63 22.85 0.59
CA GLU A 225 -12.15 21.50 0.26
C GLU A 225 -12.30 20.62 1.51
N HIS A 226 -11.44 20.81 2.51
CA HIS A 226 -11.29 19.89 3.64
C HIS A 226 -11.92 20.40 4.94
N VAL A 227 -12.27 21.68 5.03
CA VAL A 227 -12.99 22.23 6.20
C VAL A 227 -14.47 22.24 5.89
N LEU A 228 -15.24 21.52 6.69
CA LEU A 228 -16.67 21.32 6.53
C LEU A 228 -17.42 21.87 7.75
N LEU A 229 -18.65 22.29 7.56
CA LEU A 229 -19.60 22.49 8.66
C LEU A 229 -20.08 21.13 9.18
N PHE A 230 -20.52 21.07 10.45
CA PHE A 230 -21.08 19.84 11.02
C PHE A 230 -22.16 19.21 10.13
N ALA A 231 -23.08 20.01 9.59
CA ALA A 231 -24.15 19.55 8.71
C ALA A 231 -23.67 18.81 7.45
N GLU A 232 -22.43 19.05 7.01
CA GLU A 232 -21.84 18.45 5.81
C GLU A 232 -21.03 17.18 6.12
N THR A 233 -20.84 16.87 7.41
CA THR A 233 -20.03 15.72 7.87
C THR A 233 -20.73 14.38 7.66
N GLY A 234 -22.07 14.35 7.81
CA GLY A 234 -22.88 13.13 7.84
C GLY A 234 -22.86 12.40 9.19
N LEU A 235 -22.36 13.04 10.25
CA LEU A 235 -22.38 12.49 11.61
C LEU A 235 -23.75 12.65 12.30
N PRO A 236 -24.12 11.76 13.23
CA PRO A 236 -25.30 11.92 14.08
C PRO A 236 -25.23 13.23 14.90
N PRO A 237 -26.36 13.91 15.17
CA PRO A 237 -26.40 15.11 16.01
C PRO A 237 -25.80 14.93 17.42
N ASP A 238 -25.82 13.72 17.95
CA ASP A 238 -25.25 13.39 19.26
C ASP A 238 -23.71 13.42 19.26
N ASP A 239 -23.06 13.42 18.09
CA ASP A 239 -21.61 13.44 17.89
C ASP A 239 -21.05 14.85 17.58
N ILE A 240 -21.82 15.91 17.85
CA ILE A 240 -21.35 17.29 17.71
C ILE A 240 -20.26 17.56 18.75
N ALA A 241 -19.06 17.86 18.26
CA ALA A 241 -17.89 18.21 19.04
C ALA A 241 -17.29 19.57 18.64
N ALA A 242 -17.68 20.10 17.47
CA ALA A 242 -17.25 21.40 16.96
C ALA A 242 -18.22 21.91 15.88
N ASP A 243 -18.19 23.20 15.57
CA ASP A 243 -18.96 23.76 14.45
C ASP A 243 -18.38 23.37 13.08
N ARG A 244 -17.06 23.16 13.04
CA ARG A 244 -16.29 22.81 11.84
C ARG A 244 -15.50 21.54 12.04
N TYR A 245 -15.34 20.79 10.96
CA TYR A 245 -14.61 19.52 10.93
C TYR A 245 -13.63 19.50 9.78
N VAL A 246 -12.52 18.79 9.99
CA VAL A 246 -11.55 18.49 8.96
C VAL A 246 -11.85 17.12 8.38
N ARG A 247 -12.18 17.04 7.08
CA ARG A 247 -12.34 15.79 6.33
C ARG A 247 -11.05 15.42 5.59
N MET A 248 -10.56 14.22 5.84
CA MET A 248 -9.36 13.66 5.22
C MET A 248 -9.69 12.75 4.03
N MET A 249 -8.78 12.69 3.05
CA MET A 249 -8.87 11.92 1.78
C MET A 249 -9.11 10.39 1.89
N CYS A 250 -9.32 9.85 3.09
CA CYS A 250 -10.08 8.62 3.32
C CYS A 250 -10.44 8.51 4.81
N THR A 251 -11.74 8.59 5.12
CA THR A 251 -12.41 8.05 6.33
C THR A 251 -12.07 8.60 7.73
N LYS A 252 -11.39 9.74 7.90
CA LYS A 252 -11.26 10.38 9.23
C LYS A 252 -11.83 11.80 9.22
N LEU A 253 -12.75 12.05 10.15
CA LEU A 253 -13.23 13.36 10.55
C LEU A 253 -12.57 13.71 11.88
N VAL A 254 -11.98 14.90 11.97
CA VAL A 254 -11.42 15.43 13.23
C VAL A 254 -12.09 16.78 13.51
N PRO A 255 -12.64 17.00 14.72
CA PRO A 255 -13.23 18.29 15.08
C PRO A 255 -12.19 19.41 15.03
N ALA A 256 -12.56 20.55 14.42
CA ALA A 256 -11.71 21.72 14.35
C ALA A 256 -11.65 22.39 15.73
N GLY A 257 -10.46 22.41 16.34
CA GLY A 257 -10.25 22.95 17.70
C GLY A 257 -10.04 21.91 18.79
N ALA A 258 -10.08 20.61 18.46
CA ALA A 258 -9.64 19.58 19.41
C ALA A 258 -8.12 19.57 19.53
N THR A 259 -7.60 19.79 20.73
CA THR A 259 -6.22 19.47 21.06
C THR A 259 -6.09 17.96 21.05
N VAL A 260 -5.42 17.40 20.03
CA VAL A 260 -5.06 15.98 20.06
C VAL A 260 -4.00 15.81 21.15
N THR A 261 -4.43 15.32 22.32
CA THR A 261 -3.52 14.81 23.34
C THR A 261 -2.82 13.58 22.76
N LEU A 262 -1.55 13.76 22.40
CA LEU A 262 -0.65 12.66 22.12
C LEU A 262 -0.33 12.00 23.47
N ASN A 263 -0.91 10.83 23.71
CA ASN A 263 -0.39 9.88 24.71
C ASN A 263 0.79 9.10 24.14
#